data_AF-A0A7X1WEM8-F1
#
_entry.id   AF-A0A7X1WEM8-F1
#
_cell.length_a   1.000
_cell.length_b   1.000
_cell.length_c   1.000
_cell.angle_alpha   90.00
_cell.angle_beta   90.00
_cell.angle_gamma   90.00
#
_symmetry.space_group_name_H-M   'P 1'
#
loop_
_entity.id
_entity.type
_entity.pdbx_description
1 polymer ?
#
loop_
_entity_poly.entity_id
_entity_poly.type
_entity_poly.pdbx_seq_one_letter_code
_entity_poly.pdbx_strand_id
1 'polypeptide(L)'
;MSRFKNEITHLQSHIKTLRLGLGALLVIALVMGGGWWSAPRDLTVHVPPDLRSGSTRKWWEVPPESVYAFSFYIWQQLQRWPTNGDEDYARNIHVLAPYFTPACQTFLR
;
A
#
# COMPACT_ATOMS: atom_id res chain seq x y z
N MET A 1 39.48 -40.95 -43.93
CA MET A 1 39.09 -41.00 -42.49
C MET A 1 39.02 -39.62 -41.82
N SER A 2 39.76 -38.59 -42.26
CA SER A 2 39.73 -37.24 -41.62
C SER A 2 38.46 -36.43 -41.89
N ARG A 3 37.84 -36.54 -43.08
CA ARG A 3 36.61 -35.80 -43.43
C ARG A 3 35.43 -36.09 -42.49
N PHE A 4 35.17 -37.36 -42.19
CA PHE A 4 34.12 -37.78 -41.27
C PHE A 4 34.38 -37.29 -39.84
N LYS A 5 35.63 -37.32 -39.37
CA LYS A 5 36.00 -36.74 -38.06
C LYS A 5 35.75 -35.23 -38.01
N ASN A 6 36.02 -34.51 -39.10
CA ASN A 6 35.78 -33.07 -39.17
C ASN A 6 34.28 -32.73 -39.19
N GLU A 7 33.46 -33.49 -39.93
CA GLU A 7 32.00 -33.34 -39.94
C GLU A 7 31.38 -33.63 -38.55
N ILE A 8 31.84 -34.69 -37.87
CA ILE A 8 31.39 -34.99 -36.49
C ILE A 8 31.78 -33.85 -35.53
N THR A 9 33.01 -33.33 -35.64
CA THR A 9 33.48 -32.22 -34.80
C THR A 9 32.69 -30.93 -35.05
N HIS A 10 32.33 -30.66 -36.31
CA HIS A 10 31.49 -29.53 -36.70
C HIS A 10 30.05 -29.65 -36.16
N LEU A 11 29.45 -30.85 -36.24
CA LEU A 11 28.12 -31.08 -35.67
C LEU A 11 28.14 -31.00 -34.15
N GLN A 12 29.19 -31.52 -33.50
CA GLN A 12 29.35 -31.42 -32.04
C GLN A 12 29.54 -29.97 -31.58
N SER A 13 30.32 -29.16 -32.31
CA SER A 13 30.49 -27.74 -31.96
C SER A 13 29.17 -26.97 -32.12
N HIS A 14 28.39 -27.27 -33.17
CA HIS A 14 27.07 -26.67 -33.39
C HIS A 14 26.05 -27.07 -32.30
N ILE A 15 26.03 -28.35 -31.90
CA ILE A 15 25.18 -28.81 -30.78
C ILE A 15 25.62 -28.13 -29.47
N LYS A 16 26.94 -27.94 -29.27
CA LYS A 16 27.47 -27.30 -28.07
C LYS A 16 27.09 -25.81 -28.00
N THR A 17 27.18 -25.07 -29.10
CA THR A 17 26.74 -23.67 -29.15
C THR A 17 25.23 -23.55 -28.97
N LEU A 18 24.44 -24.45 -29.55
CA LEU A 18 22.99 -24.47 -29.39
C LEU A 18 22.57 -24.71 -27.93
N ARG A 19 23.20 -25.67 -27.24
CA ARG A 19 22.95 -25.94 -25.82
C ARG A 19 23.31 -24.74 -24.93
N LEU A 20 24.41 -24.05 -25.26
CA LEU A 20 24.84 -22.86 -24.53
C LEU A 20 23.85 -21.71 -24.73
N GLY A 21 23.37 -21.51 -25.96
CA GLY A 21 22.32 -20.54 -26.27
C GLY A 21 21.00 -20.84 -25.54
N LEU A 22 20.58 -22.12 -25.51
CA LEU A 22 19.39 -22.55 -24.78
C LEU A 22 19.51 -22.28 -23.27
N GLY A 23 20.68 -22.56 -22.69
CA GLY A 23 20.95 -22.27 -21.28
C GLY A 23 20.88 -20.77 -20.97
N ALA A 24 21.45 -19.93 -21.83
CA ALA A 24 21.37 -18.48 -21.68
C ALA A 24 19.92 -17.96 -21.74
N LEU A 25 19.13 -18.45 -22.70
CA LEU A 25 17.71 -18.12 -22.81
C LEU A 25 16.90 -18.54 -21.57
N LEU A 26 17.19 -19.72 -21.02
CA LEU A 26 16.53 -20.20 -19.81
C LEU A 26 16.83 -19.31 -18.60
N VAL A 27 18.09 -18.88 -18.44
CA VAL A 27 18.48 -17.94 -17.38
C VAL A 27 17.74 -16.61 -17.52
N ILE A 28 17.67 -16.05 -18.73
CA ILE A 28 16.93 -14.80 -19.01
C ILE A 28 15.45 -14.97 -18.64
N ALA A 29 14.83 -16.08 -19.04
CA ALA A 29 13.43 -16.37 -18.74
C ALA A 29 13.18 -16.47 -17.22
N LEU A 30 14.08 -17.09 -16.46
CA LEU A 30 13.98 -17.17 -15.01
C LEU A 30 14.11 -15.80 -14.33
N VAL A 31 15.05 -14.95 -14.78
CA VAL A 31 15.21 -13.59 -14.26
C VAL A 31 13.95 -12.76 -14.53
N MET A 32 13.42 -12.82 -15.75
CA MET A 32 12.18 -12.11 -16.10
C MET A 32 10.98 -12.62 -15.31
N GLY A 33 10.84 -13.95 -15.15
CA GLY A 33 9.77 -14.56 -14.36
C GLY A 33 9.85 -14.18 -12.88
N GLY A 34 11.06 -14.16 -12.31
CA GLY A 34 11.30 -13.70 -10.94
C GLY A 34 10.92 -12.23 -10.75
N GLY A 35 11.34 -11.37 -11.68
CA GLY A 35 10.97 -9.94 -11.70
C GLY A 35 9.45 -9.73 -11.79
N TRP A 36 8.76 -10.49 -12.64
CA TRP A 36 7.31 -10.45 -12.78
C TRP A 36 6.59 -10.88 -11.49
N TRP A 37 7.09 -11.92 -10.82
CA TRP A 37 6.55 -12.38 -9.54
C TRP A 37 6.75 -11.37 -8.41
N SER A 38 7.87 -10.64 -8.41
CA SER A 38 8.18 -9.65 -7.37
C SER A 38 7.56 -8.28 -7.62
N ALA A 39 7.29 -7.90 -8.88
CA ALA A 39 6.73 -6.60 -9.25
C ALA A 39 5.46 -6.17 -8.49
N PRO A 40 4.49 -7.06 -8.16
CA PRO A 40 3.28 -6.65 -7.46
C PRO A 40 3.43 -6.55 -5.94
N ARG A 41 4.61 -6.85 -5.35
CA ARG A 41 4.80 -6.81 -3.89
C ARG A 41 4.82 -5.39 -3.32
N ASP A 42 5.36 -4.43 -4.07
CA ASP A 42 5.53 -3.04 -3.64
C ASP A 42 4.87 -2.04 -4.61
N LEU A 43 3.70 -2.40 -5.15
CA LEU A 43 2.95 -1.50 -6.01
C LEU A 43 2.13 -0.51 -5.18
N THR A 44 2.70 0.65 -4.88
CA THR A 44 1.98 1.78 -4.29
C THR A 44 1.08 2.44 -5.34
N VAL A 45 -0.10 1.85 -5.56
CA VAL A 45 -1.10 2.40 -6.46
C VAL A 45 -1.77 3.59 -5.79
N HIS A 46 -1.42 4.80 -6.22
CA HIS A 46 -2.16 6.01 -5.85
C HIS A 46 -3.44 6.06 -6.69
N VAL A 47 -4.49 5.37 -6.24
CA VAL A 47 -5.82 5.46 -6.83
C VAL A 47 -6.46 6.74 -6.30
N PRO A 48 -6.56 7.83 -7.08
CA PRO A 48 -7.41 8.94 -6.69
C PRO A 48 -8.84 8.38 -6.56
N PRO A 49 -9.62 8.77 -5.55
CA PRO A 49 -11.00 8.33 -5.43
C PRO A 49 -11.74 8.72 -6.71
N ASP A 50 -12.12 7.72 -7.52
CA ASP A 50 -12.94 7.95 -8.69
C ASP A 50 -14.32 8.42 -8.21
N LEU A 51 -14.58 9.70 -8.37
CA LEU A 51 -15.87 10.31 -8.03
C LEU A 51 -16.95 9.96 -9.07
N ARG A 52 -16.59 9.32 -10.19
CA ARG A 52 -17.50 8.92 -11.28
C ARG A 52 -18.06 7.52 -11.12
N SER A 53 -17.32 6.60 -10.52
CA SER A 53 -17.82 5.31 -10.08
C SER A 53 -17.81 5.28 -8.56
N GLY A 54 -18.96 5.63 -7.97
CA GLY A 54 -19.11 5.76 -6.52
C GLY A 54 -18.40 4.61 -5.79
N SER A 55 -17.42 4.97 -4.97
CA SER A 55 -16.66 4.05 -4.12
C SER A 55 -17.63 3.08 -3.45
N THR A 56 -17.57 1.81 -3.86
CA THR A 56 -18.41 0.78 -3.23
C THR A 56 -17.86 0.54 -1.83
N ARG A 57 -18.53 1.09 -0.83
CA ARG A 57 -18.24 0.87 0.58
C ARG A 57 -19.43 0.21 1.25
N LYS A 58 -19.12 -0.70 2.17
CA LYS A 58 -20.10 -1.25 3.10
C LYS A 58 -20.66 -0.09 3.91
N TRP A 59 -21.97 0.13 3.87
CA TRP A 59 -22.60 1.27 4.55
C TRP A 59 -22.42 1.24 6.08
N TRP A 60 -22.18 0.06 6.65
CA TRP A 60 -21.93 -0.16 8.08
C TRP A 60 -20.47 0.00 8.50
N GLU A 61 -19.56 0.18 7.54
CA GLU A 61 -18.13 0.33 7.82
C GLU A 61 -17.81 1.81 7.93
N VAL A 62 -17.40 2.23 9.13
CA VAL A 62 -16.97 3.61 9.37
C VAL A 62 -15.58 3.80 8.76
N PRO A 63 -15.39 4.76 7.84
CA PRO A 63 -14.09 4.99 7.22
C PRO A 63 -13.02 5.40 8.25
N PRO A 64 -11.83 4.76 8.27
CA PRO A 64 -10.75 5.12 9.19
C PRO A 64 -10.33 6.60 9.08
N GLU A 65 -10.33 7.16 7.88
CA GLU A 65 -10.02 8.57 7.64
C GLU A 65 -11.05 9.51 8.28
N SER A 66 -12.33 9.12 8.31
CA SER A 66 -13.38 9.89 8.98
C SER A 66 -13.22 9.82 10.49
N VAL A 67 -12.86 8.65 11.05
CA VAL A 67 -12.56 8.48 12.48
C VAL A 67 -11.39 9.38 12.88
N TYR A 68 -10.32 9.39 12.08
CA TYR A 68 -9.15 10.23 12.33
C TYR A 68 -9.49 11.71 12.27
N ALA A 69 -10.14 12.16 11.19
CA ALA A 69 -10.50 13.56 11.02
C ALA A 69 -11.43 14.05 12.14
N PHE A 70 -12.46 13.27 12.46
CA PHE A 70 -13.38 13.55 13.58
C PHE A 70 -12.61 13.72 14.89
N SER A 71 -11.81 12.72 15.26
CA SER A 71 -11.09 12.72 16.53
C SER A 71 -10.11 13.89 16.62
N PHE A 72 -9.40 14.18 15.53
CA PHE A 72 -8.45 15.28 15.45
C PHE A 72 -9.13 16.65 15.63
N TYR A 73 -10.23 16.92 14.93
CA TYR A 73 -10.93 18.20 15.04
C TYR A 73 -11.59 18.40 16.40
N ILE A 74 -12.24 17.36 16.94
CA ILE A 74 -12.87 17.43 18.25
C ILE A 74 -11.83 17.66 19.34
N TRP A 75 -10.68 16.96 19.28
CA TRP A 75 -9.59 17.16 20.23
C TRP A 75 -9.03 18.58 20.18
N GLN A 76 -8.81 19.12 18.97
CA GLN A 76 -8.35 20.50 18.82
C GLN A 76 -9.33 21.51 19.40
N GLN A 77 -10.62 21.35 19.12
CA GLN A 77 -11.65 22.26 19.62
C GLN A 77 -11.77 22.18 21.15
N LEU A 78 -11.69 20.97 21.70
CA LEU A 78 -11.67 20.77 23.15
C LEU A 78 -10.52 21.53 23.79
N GLN A 79 -9.31 21.40 23.24
CA GLN A 79 -8.08 22.02 23.75
C GLN A 79 -7.87 23.47 23.27
N ARG A 80 -8.91 24.18 22.79
CA ARG A 80 -8.79 25.56 22.27
C ARG A 80 -9.29 26.61 23.27
N TRP A 81 -8.38 27.45 23.75
CA TRP A 81 -8.62 28.42 24.84
C TRP A 81 -7.85 29.72 24.55
N PRO A 82 -8.34 30.53 23.59
CA PRO A 82 -7.60 31.70 23.13
C PRO A 82 -7.63 32.88 24.11
N THR A 83 -8.58 32.92 25.05
CA THR A 83 -8.77 34.07 25.94
C THR A 83 -8.55 33.70 27.40
N ASN A 84 -9.24 32.69 27.91
CA ASN A 84 -9.09 32.23 29.29
C ASN A 84 -9.32 30.73 29.38
N GLY A 85 -8.33 29.98 29.88
CA GLY A 85 -8.42 28.53 30.02
C GLY A 85 -9.52 28.04 30.90
N ASP A 86 -9.67 28.66 32.06
CA ASP A 86 -10.62 28.19 33.07
C ASP A 86 -12.06 28.33 32.58
N GLU A 87 -12.34 29.36 31.78
CA GLU A 87 -13.67 29.61 31.19
C GLU A 87 -13.85 28.89 29.85
N ASP A 88 -12.88 29.03 28.93
CA ASP A 88 -12.98 28.50 27.57
C ASP A 88 -12.98 26.97 27.58
N TYR A 89 -12.13 26.34 28.41
CA TYR A 89 -12.03 24.88 28.47
C TYR A 89 -13.31 24.25 29.04
N ALA A 90 -13.81 24.77 30.16
CA ALA A 90 -15.06 24.32 30.76
C ALA A 90 -16.25 24.49 29.79
N ARG A 91 -16.30 25.61 29.07
CA ARG A 91 -17.31 25.84 28.02
C ARG A 91 -17.19 24.83 26.88
N ASN A 92 -15.97 24.55 26.41
CA ASN A 92 -15.75 23.59 25.32
C ASN A 92 -16.15 22.17 25.72
N ILE A 93 -15.83 21.73 26.95
CA ILE A 93 -16.28 20.42 27.48
C ILE A 93 -17.80 20.33 27.41
N HIS A 94 -18.52 21.37 27.84
CA HIS A 94 -19.98 21.40 27.81
C HIS A 94 -20.52 21.38 26.38
N VAL A 95 -20.01 22.22 25.47
CA VAL A 95 -20.51 22.32 24.09
C VAL A 95 -20.22 21.03 23.30
N LEU A 96 -19.08 20.39 23.53
CA LEU A 96 -18.65 19.17 22.84
C LEU A 96 -19.17 17.89 23.49
N ALA A 97 -19.86 17.95 24.64
CA ALA A 97 -20.39 16.79 25.34
C ALA A 97 -21.15 15.77 24.46
N PRO A 98 -21.98 16.18 23.46
CA PRO A 98 -22.66 15.24 22.57
C PRO A 98 -21.73 14.36 21.72
N TYR A 99 -20.48 14.77 21.52
CA TYR A 99 -19.47 14.04 20.75
C TYR A 99 -18.66 13.05 21.62
N PHE A 100 -18.86 13.06 22.95
CA PHE A 100 -18.13 12.24 23.89
C PHE A 100 -18.94 11.05 24.37
N THR A 101 -18.25 9.93 24.57
CA THR A 101 -18.82 8.76 25.25
C THR A 101 -19.06 9.06 26.74
N PRO A 102 -19.95 8.33 27.42
CA PRO A 102 -20.18 8.52 28.86
C PRO A 102 -18.91 8.40 29.71
N ALA A 103 -17.99 7.48 29.34
CA ALA A 103 -16.70 7.33 30.01
C ALA A 103 -15.83 8.58 29.84
N CYS A 104 -15.78 9.16 28.64
CA CYS A 104 -15.02 10.38 28.37
C CYS A 104 -15.62 11.59 29.08
N GLN A 105 -16.95 11.73 29.10
CA GLN A 105 -17.62 12.80 29.86
C GLN A 105 -17.33 12.70 31.37
N THR A 106 -17.23 11.48 31.91
CA THR A 106 -16.89 11.27 33.31
C THR A 106 -15.45 11.64 33.61
N PHE A 107 -14.52 11.38 32.68
CA PHE A 107 -13.12 11.75 32.80
C PHE A 107 -12.88 13.27 32.70
N LEU A 108 -13.70 13.98 31.92
CA LEU A 108 -13.57 15.43 31.69
C LEU A 108 -14.33 16.30 32.71
N ARG A 109 -15.07 15.69 33.64
CA ARG A 109 -15.73 16.39 34.76
C ARG A 109 -14.77 16.57 35.92
#